data_AF-A0A2I1GRM4-F1
#
_entry.id   AF-A0A2I1GRM4-F1
#
_cell.length_a   1.000
_cell.length_b   1.000
_cell.length_c   1.000
_cell.angle_alpha   90.00
_cell.angle_beta   90.00
_cell.angle_gamma   90.00
#
_symmetry.space_group_name_H-M   'P 1'
#
loop_
_entity.id
_entity.type
_entity.pdbx_description
1 polymer ?
#
loop_
_entity_poly.entity_id
_entity_poly.type
_entity_poly.pdbx_seq_one_letter_code
_entity_poly.pdbx_strand_id
1 'polypeptide(L)'
;MISSCHLTKSTSKVPNAKYQILQHFFSASKKYFNLIRDKLLDRINITRSREQKIDERNYTTKTFFNFSYKRYRFYFGIFIPCNYHIKHDLSPDLTQTCLVPSPIVMSNFRQGCGLHFHEQNPLAYLRRIDNNNKAEHANLLYQRWSNKEKQIIVSRRTGVSYTKSYTARNVGHILQSGHRHMYNLKLNGFCFTPSSNEKTAKKQKARFERSCKRVFNSVKLQLEPVSTTQNAYPSH
;
A
#
# COMPACT_ATOMS: atom_id res chain seq x y z
N MET A 1 -6.29 -17.68 -39.71
CA MET A 1 -4.90 -17.37 -40.08
C MET A 1 -4.12 -16.94 -38.85
N ILE A 2 -3.16 -17.79 -38.45
CA ILE A 2 -1.91 -17.58 -37.70
C ILE A 2 -1.88 -16.47 -36.63
N SER A 3 -1.86 -16.88 -35.36
CA SER A 3 -0.96 -16.29 -34.37
C SER A 3 -0.37 -17.42 -33.53
N SER A 4 0.80 -17.86 -33.96
CA SER A 4 1.59 -18.94 -33.37
C SER A 4 2.07 -18.54 -31.97
N CYS A 5 1.48 -19.11 -30.93
CA CYS A 5 2.06 -19.06 -29.58
C CYS A 5 3.36 -19.86 -29.58
N HIS A 6 4.49 -19.14 -29.73
CA HIS A 6 5.82 -19.72 -29.63
C HIS A 6 6.03 -20.36 -28.25
N LEU A 7 5.93 -21.68 -28.19
CA LEU A 7 6.72 -22.48 -27.26
C LEU A 7 8.18 -22.25 -27.67
N THR A 8 8.93 -21.42 -26.95
CA THR A 8 10.36 -21.25 -27.21
C THR A 8 11.10 -22.51 -26.75
N LYS A 9 11.13 -23.54 -27.59
CA LYS A 9 12.19 -24.56 -27.53
C LYS A 9 13.44 -23.92 -28.11
N SER A 10 14.35 -23.53 -27.23
CA SER A 10 15.67 -23.00 -27.62
C SER A 10 16.42 -24.07 -28.40
N THR A 11 16.66 -23.84 -29.69
CA THR A 11 17.46 -24.69 -30.58
C THR A 11 18.96 -24.37 -30.53
N SER A 12 19.38 -23.42 -29.69
CA SER A 12 20.78 -23.06 -29.50
C SER A 12 21.56 -24.17 -28.78
N LYS A 13 22.71 -24.58 -29.33
CA LYS A 13 23.68 -25.48 -28.68
C LYS A 13 24.34 -24.84 -27.43
N VAL A 14 24.16 -23.54 -27.21
CA VAL A 14 24.72 -22.78 -26.09
C VAL A 14 23.58 -22.11 -25.29
N PRO A 15 23.55 -22.17 -23.95
CA PRO A 15 22.49 -21.56 -23.16
C PRO A 15 22.37 -20.06 -23.43
N ASN A 16 21.16 -19.53 -23.61
CA ASN A 16 20.90 -18.10 -23.71
C ASN A 16 21.55 -17.36 -22.53
N ALA A 17 22.14 -16.17 -22.75
CA ALA A 17 22.83 -15.36 -21.73
C ALA A 17 22.03 -15.22 -20.42
N LYS A 18 20.69 -15.17 -20.49
CA LYS A 18 19.80 -15.17 -19.32
C LYS A 18 19.92 -16.44 -18.45
N TYR A 19 20.11 -17.60 -19.07
CA TYR A 19 20.33 -18.89 -18.38
C TYR A 19 21.79 -19.09 -17.95
N GLN A 20 22.76 -18.49 -18.66
CA GLN A 20 24.16 -18.47 -18.21
C GLN A 20 24.30 -17.75 -16.86
N ILE A 21 23.56 -16.65 -16.63
CA ILE A 21 23.52 -15.95 -15.35
C ILE A 21 23.02 -16.85 -14.22
N LEU A 22 22.01 -17.69 -14.49
CA LEU A 22 21.47 -18.62 -13.49
C LEU A 22 22.52 -19.69 -13.13
N GLN A 23 23.21 -20.23 -14.14
CA GLN A 23 24.27 -21.21 -13.96
C GLN A 23 25.45 -20.62 -13.17
N HIS A 24 25.93 -19.43 -13.53
CA HIS A 24 26.96 -18.72 -12.75
C HIS A 24 26.52 -18.39 -11.31
N PHE A 25 25.25 -18.02 -11.10
CA PHE A 25 24.71 -17.71 -9.76
C PHE A 25 24.67 -18.93 -8.84
N PHE A 26 24.25 -20.09 -9.36
CA PHE A 26 24.23 -21.34 -8.61
C PHE A 26 25.63 -21.93 -8.40
N SER A 27 26.55 -21.73 -9.36
CA SER A 27 27.96 -22.13 -9.20
C SER A 27 28.72 -21.26 -8.20
N ALA A 28 28.40 -19.96 -8.09
CA ALA A 28 29.17 -19.00 -7.29
C ALA A 28 28.70 -18.82 -5.83
N SER A 29 27.55 -19.38 -5.40
CA SER A 29 27.02 -19.03 -4.07
C SER A 29 26.43 -20.17 -3.23
N LYS A 30 27.27 -21.14 -2.84
CA LYS A 30 26.98 -22.01 -1.68
C LYS A 30 26.55 -21.20 -0.45
N LYS A 31 27.08 -19.98 -0.30
CA LYS A 31 26.76 -19.03 0.77
C LYS A 31 25.27 -18.69 0.90
N TYR A 32 24.53 -18.56 -0.21
CA TYR A 32 23.11 -18.18 -0.17
C TYR A 32 22.16 -19.35 -0.39
N PHE A 33 22.69 -20.54 -0.72
CA PHE A 33 21.87 -21.72 -0.97
C PHE A 33 20.99 -22.06 0.23
N ASN A 34 21.56 -22.16 1.43
CA ASN A 34 20.81 -22.47 2.65
C ASN A 34 19.74 -21.39 2.93
N LEU A 35 20.10 -20.11 2.81
CA LEU A 35 19.15 -19.01 2.99
C LEU A 35 17.98 -19.07 1.99
N ILE A 36 18.25 -19.36 0.72
CA ILE A 36 17.22 -19.49 -0.32
C ILE A 36 16.35 -20.72 -0.05
N ARG A 37 16.96 -21.85 0.33
CA ARG A 37 16.27 -23.08 0.70
C ARG A 37 15.33 -22.85 1.89
N ASP A 38 15.81 -22.26 2.97
CA ASP A 38 15.01 -21.98 4.17
C ASP A 38 13.84 -21.06 3.85
N LYS A 39 14.08 -19.99 3.06
CA LYS A 39 13.01 -19.09 2.60
C LYS A 39 11.97 -19.77 1.71
N LEU A 40 12.38 -20.75 0.90
CA LEU A 40 11.45 -21.55 0.10
C LEU A 40 10.63 -22.48 0.99
N LEU A 41 11.24 -23.14 1.97
CA LEU A 41 10.55 -23.99 2.94
C LEU A 41 9.53 -23.19 3.76
N ASP A 42 9.94 -22.04 4.28
CA ASP A 42 9.04 -21.09 4.94
C ASP A 42 7.89 -20.70 4.03
N ARG A 43 8.18 -20.44 2.75
CA ARG A 43 7.16 -20.06 1.77
C ARG A 43 6.16 -21.18 1.52
N ILE A 44 6.60 -22.45 1.45
CA ILE A 44 5.71 -23.62 1.35
C ILE A 44 4.77 -23.66 2.54
N ASN A 45 5.32 -23.55 3.76
CA ASN A 45 4.54 -23.63 5.00
C ASN A 45 3.51 -22.49 5.11
N ILE A 46 3.93 -21.24 4.87
CA ILE A 46 3.06 -20.07 4.92
C ILE A 46 1.95 -20.14 3.86
N THR A 47 2.28 -20.62 2.66
CA THR A 47 1.34 -20.76 1.56
C THR A 47 0.30 -21.83 1.88
N ARG A 48 0.74 -23.05 2.24
CA ARG A 48 -0.15 -24.17 2.58
C ARG A 48 -1.06 -23.83 3.76
N SER A 49 -0.51 -23.22 4.81
CA SER A 49 -1.27 -22.76 5.96
C SER A 49 -2.35 -21.74 5.58
N ARG A 50 -2.05 -20.82 4.65
CA ARG A 50 -3.04 -19.85 4.16
C ARG A 50 -4.13 -20.53 3.34
N GLU A 51 -3.75 -21.37 2.39
CA GLU A 51 -4.62 -22.01 1.42
C GLU A 51 -5.68 -22.90 2.08
N GLN A 52 -5.24 -23.70 3.08
CA GLN A 52 -6.09 -24.61 3.84
C GLN A 52 -6.94 -23.92 4.91
N LYS A 53 -6.67 -22.64 5.20
CA LYS A 53 -7.41 -21.92 6.24
C LYS A 53 -8.85 -21.68 5.78
N ILE A 54 -9.80 -22.08 6.60
CA ILE A 54 -11.22 -21.77 6.41
C ILE A 54 -11.50 -20.37 6.98
N ASP A 55 -11.49 -19.36 6.11
CA ASP A 55 -11.68 -17.96 6.49
C ASP A 55 -12.21 -17.15 5.29
N GLU A 56 -13.29 -16.40 5.50
CA GLU A 56 -13.90 -15.55 4.47
C GLU A 56 -13.15 -14.23 4.25
N ARG A 57 -12.19 -13.88 5.12
CA ARG A 57 -11.42 -12.64 5.00
C ARG A 57 -10.56 -12.65 3.74
N ASN A 58 -10.43 -11.49 3.11
CA ASN A 58 -9.66 -11.33 1.87
C ASN A 58 -8.15 -11.11 2.09
N TYR A 59 -7.54 -11.87 3.00
CA TYR A 59 -6.10 -11.81 3.21
C TYR A 59 -5.37 -12.64 2.16
N THR A 60 -4.40 -12.02 1.49
CA THR A 60 -3.59 -12.64 0.45
C THR A 60 -2.18 -12.95 0.94
N THR A 61 -1.66 -14.12 0.62
CA THR A 61 -0.26 -14.50 0.80
C THR A 61 0.43 -14.56 -0.56
N LYS A 62 1.62 -13.95 -0.71
CA LYS A 62 2.43 -14.13 -1.92
C LYS A 62 3.06 -15.51 -1.96
N THR A 63 3.12 -16.12 -3.14
CA THR A 63 3.73 -17.43 -3.40
C THR A 63 5.23 -17.34 -3.65
N PHE A 64 5.76 -16.12 -3.75
CA PHE A 64 7.17 -15.84 -3.99
C PHE A 64 7.75 -14.84 -2.98
N PHE A 65 9.08 -14.78 -2.93
CA PHE A 65 9.87 -13.76 -2.26
C PHE A 65 10.91 -13.19 -3.20
N ASN A 66 11.39 -12.01 -2.85
CA ASN A 66 12.41 -11.32 -3.62
C ASN A 66 13.78 -11.55 -2.99
N PHE A 67 14.78 -11.85 -3.81
CA PHE A 67 16.16 -11.98 -3.41
C PHE A 67 17.01 -11.03 -4.25
N SER A 68 17.68 -10.08 -3.61
CA SER A 68 18.55 -9.13 -4.30
C SER A 68 20.01 -9.52 -4.08
N TYR A 69 20.79 -9.52 -5.15
CA TYR A 69 22.23 -9.73 -5.11
C TYR A 69 22.92 -8.77 -6.09
N LYS A 70 23.81 -7.93 -5.56
CA LYS A 70 24.41 -6.81 -6.32
C LYS A 70 23.30 -5.98 -6.98
N ARG A 71 23.38 -5.76 -8.29
CA ARG A 71 22.40 -5.00 -9.09
C ARG A 71 21.17 -5.84 -9.50
N TYR A 72 21.18 -7.14 -9.25
CA TYR A 72 20.14 -8.05 -9.73
C TYR A 72 19.08 -8.33 -8.67
N ARG A 73 17.84 -8.50 -9.12
CA ARG A 73 16.70 -8.89 -8.30
C ARG A 73 16.05 -10.13 -8.88
N PHE A 74 16.07 -11.18 -8.08
CA PHE A 74 15.50 -12.48 -8.40
C PHE A 74 14.19 -12.69 -7.65
N TYR A 75 13.28 -13.42 -8.26
CA TYR A 75 11.99 -13.79 -7.69
C TYR A 75 11.99 -15.31 -7.54
N PHE A 76 12.04 -15.78 -6.29
CA PHE A 76 11.99 -17.20 -5.97
C PHE A 76 10.63 -17.50 -5.36
N GLY A 77 9.95 -18.53 -5.82
CA GLY A 77 8.62 -18.84 -5.34
C GLY A 77 8.23 -20.28 -5.57
N ILE A 78 7.11 -20.64 -4.97
CA ILE A 78 6.47 -21.94 -5.12
C ILE A 78 5.53 -21.84 -6.31
N PHE A 79 5.65 -22.79 -7.23
CA PHE A 79 4.73 -22.89 -8.34
C PHE A 79 3.37 -23.32 -7.82
N ILE A 80 2.36 -22.50 -8.08
CA ILE A 80 0.96 -22.79 -7.77
C ILE A 80 0.18 -22.59 -9.05
N PRO A 81 -0.56 -23.59 -9.53
CA PRO A 81 -1.30 -23.46 -10.79
C PRO A 81 -2.44 -22.44 -10.66
N CYS A 82 -2.76 -21.76 -11.76
CA CYS A 82 -3.89 -20.84 -11.80
C CYS A 82 -5.24 -21.55 -11.66
N ASN A 83 -5.35 -22.81 -12.08
CA ASN A 83 -6.59 -23.61 -12.10
C ASN A 83 -7.76 -22.96 -12.87
N TYR A 84 -7.48 -22.02 -13.77
CA TYR A 84 -8.52 -21.49 -14.66
C TYR A 84 -8.68 -22.40 -15.88
N HIS A 85 -9.93 -22.75 -16.21
CA HIS A 85 -10.26 -23.49 -17.43
C HIS A 85 -10.67 -22.51 -18.53
N ILE A 86 -9.85 -22.44 -19.58
CA ILE A 86 -10.14 -21.67 -20.78
C ILE A 86 -11.12 -22.49 -21.62
N LYS A 87 -12.28 -21.91 -21.91
CA LYS A 87 -13.27 -22.48 -22.84
C LYS A 87 -12.95 -21.98 -24.24
N HIS A 88 -12.89 -22.88 -25.21
CA HIS A 88 -12.75 -22.53 -26.62
C HIS A 88 -14.13 -22.48 -27.27
N ASP A 89 -14.48 -21.34 -27.86
CA ASP A 89 -15.80 -21.11 -28.49
C ASP A 89 -16.10 -22.09 -29.65
N LEU A 90 -15.06 -22.65 -30.28
CA LEU A 90 -15.16 -23.53 -31.44
C LEU A 90 -15.13 -25.03 -31.09
N SER A 91 -14.85 -25.40 -29.84
CA SER A 91 -14.78 -26.79 -29.40
C SER A 91 -14.94 -26.85 -27.88
N PRO A 92 -16.17 -26.93 -27.35
CA PRO A 92 -16.44 -26.92 -25.92
C PRO A 92 -15.81 -28.11 -25.16
N ASP A 93 -15.45 -29.18 -25.86
CA ASP A 93 -14.78 -30.36 -25.30
C ASP A 93 -13.28 -30.16 -25.08
N LEU A 94 -12.67 -29.14 -25.72
CA LEU A 94 -11.27 -28.81 -25.53
C LEU A 94 -11.14 -27.79 -24.40
N THR A 95 -10.95 -28.28 -23.18
CA THR A 95 -10.65 -27.42 -22.03
C THR A 95 -9.14 -27.34 -21.81
N GLN A 96 -8.56 -26.14 -21.95
CA GLN A 96 -7.15 -25.91 -21.61
C GLN A 96 -7.05 -25.22 -20.26
N THR A 97 -6.17 -25.70 -19.38
CA THR A 97 -5.89 -25.03 -18.11
C THR A 97 -4.85 -23.92 -18.30
N CYS A 98 -5.04 -22.80 -17.61
CA CYS A 98 -4.08 -21.70 -17.62
C CYS A 98 -2.74 -22.16 -17.01
N LEU A 99 -1.66 -22.02 -17.79
CA LEU A 99 -0.30 -22.41 -17.40
C LEU A 99 0.43 -21.35 -16.55
N VAL A 100 -0.14 -20.16 -16.43
CA VAL A 100 0.47 -19.07 -15.65
C VAL A 100 0.32 -19.39 -14.15
N PRO A 101 1.38 -19.28 -13.34
CA PRO A 101 1.26 -19.53 -11.91
C PRO A 101 0.46 -18.44 -11.20
N SER A 102 -0.14 -18.82 -10.07
CA SER A 102 -0.77 -17.90 -9.13
C SER A 102 0.30 -17.17 -8.31
N PRO A 103 0.43 -15.83 -8.42
CA PRO A 103 1.40 -15.06 -7.63
C PRO A 103 0.95 -14.90 -6.16
N ILE A 104 -0.33 -15.16 -5.87
CA ILE A 104 -0.95 -15.03 -4.56
C ILE A 104 -1.91 -16.19 -4.28
N VAL A 105 -2.11 -16.51 -3.01
CA VAL A 105 -3.15 -17.43 -2.53
C VAL A 105 -3.93 -16.79 -1.40
N MET A 106 -5.19 -17.17 -1.28
CA MET A 106 -6.10 -16.80 -0.20
C MET A 106 -6.59 -18.06 0.52
N SER A 107 -7.32 -17.86 1.62
CA SER A 107 -8.07 -18.93 2.30
C SER A 107 -9.10 -19.58 1.39
N ASN A 108 -9.47 -20.83 1.70
CA ASN A 108 -10.38 -21.67 0.92
C ASN A 108 -9.87 -22.01 -0.49
N PHE A 109 -8.57 -22.29 -0.66
CA PHE A 109 -7.98 -22.65 -1.96
C PHE A 109 -8.21 -21.61 -3.08
N ARG A 110 -8.51 -20.37 -2.68
CA ARG A 110 -8.78 -19.26 -3.59
C ARG A 110 -7.46 -18.76 -4.17
N GLN A 111 -7.29 -19.00 -5.47
CA GLN A 111 -6.08 -18.66 -6.21
C GLN A 111 -6.41 -18.25 -7.66
N GLY A 112 -5.39 -17.87 -8.41
CA GLY A 112 -5.52 -17.45 -9.81
C GLY A 112 -4.35 -16.58 -10.24
N CYS A 113 -3.98 -16.69 -11.51
CA CYS A 113 -2.95 -15.81 -12.08
C CYS A 113 -3.43 -14.36 -12.14
N GLY A 114 -2.53 -13.42 -12.45
CA GLY A 114 -2.88 -12.00 -12.51
C GLY A 114 -4.03 -11.62 -13.45
N LEU A 115 -4.33 -12.48 -14.45
CA LEU A 115 -5.45 -12.29 -15.36
C LEU A 115 -6.75 -12.92 -14.82
N HIS A 116 -6.70 -14.17 -14.37
CA HIS A 116 -7.90 -14.92 -14.00
C HIS A 116 -8.28 -14.86 -12.51
N PHE A 117 -7.46 -14.22 -11.66
CA PHE A 117 -7.72 -14.17 -10.22
C PHE A 117 -9.07 -13.53 -9.90
N HIS A 118 -9.44 -12.48 -10.62
CA HIS A 118 -10.71 -11.76 -10.41
C HIS A 118 -11.92 -12.60 -10.82
N GLU A 119 -11.83 -13.32 -11.93
CA GLU A 119 -12.89 -14.18 -12.43
C GLU A 119 -13.16 -15.37 -11.51
N GLN A 120 -12.09 -15.96 -10.95
CA GLN A 120 -12.20 -17.08 -10.01
C GLN A 120 -12.65 -16.65 -8.60
N ASN A 121 -12.45 -15.37 -8.24
CA ASN A 121 -12.68 -14.87 -6.88
C ASN A 121 -13.51 -13.58 -6.85
N PRO A 122 -14.73 -13.57 -7.43
CA PRO A 122 -15.53 -12.35 -7.59
C PRO A 122 -15.87 -11.68 -6.25
N LEU A 123 -16.20 -12.47 -5.22
CA LEU A 123 -16.51 -11.97 -3.87
C LEU A 123 -15.33 -11.23 -3.21
N ALA A 124 -14.10 -11.58 -3.55
CA ALA A 124 -12.92 -10.89 -3.04
C ALA A 124 -12.82 -9.45 -3.57
N TYR A 125 -13.42 -9.20 -4.74
CA TYR A 125 -13.43 -7.91 -5.42
C TYR A 125 -14.70 -7.10 -5.15
N LEU A 126 -15.87 -7.74 -4.97
CA LEU A 126 -17.12 -7.02 -4.68
C LEU A 126 -17.00 -6.07 -3.47
N ARG A 127 -16.32 -6.48 -2.38
CA ARG A 127 -16.07 -5.59 -1.22
C ARG A 127 -15.14 -4.40 -1.50
N ARG A 128 -14.39 -4.39 -2.62
CA ARG A 128 -13.64 -3.20 -3.07
C ARG A 128 -14.49 -2.29 -3.94
N ILE A 129 -15.56 -2.81 -4.52
CA ILE A 129 -16.60 -2.05 -5.23
C ILE A 129 -17.67 -1.57 -4.24
N ASP A 130 -17.52 -1.80 -2.93
CA ASP A 130 -18.28 -1.02 -1.94
C ASP A 130 -17.91 0.44 -2.14
N ASN A 131 -18.87 1.12 -2.77
CA ASN A 131 -18.74 2.33 -3.52
C ASN A 131 -18.09 3.42 -2.67
N ASN A 132 -16.87 3.82 -3.04
CA ASN A 132 -16.32 5.11 -2.63
C ASN A 132 -17.06 6.22 -3.41
N ASN A 133 -18.38 6.28 -3.24
CA ASN A 133 -19.27 7.16 -3.96
C ASN A 133 -19.09 8.57 -3.40
N LYS A 134 -18.68 9.49 -4.27
CA LYS A 134 -18.54 10.91 -3.91
C LYS A 134 -19.84 11.47 -3.33
N ALA A 135 -21.00 10.99 -3.78
CA ALA A 135 -22.31 11.40 -3.27
C ALA A 135 -22.53 10.93 -1.82
N GLU A 136 -22.21 9.67 -1.50
CA GLU A 136 -22.33 9.16 -0.12
C GLU A 136 -21.43 9.94 0.84
N HIS A 137 -20.18 10.22 0.44
CA HIS A 137 -19.27 11.03 1.24
C HIS A 137 -19.79 12.46 1.42
N ALA A 138 -20.37 13.07 0.38
CA ALA A 138 -20.97 14.40 0.47
C ALA A 138 -22.20 14.42 1.41
N ASN A 139 -23.07 13.42 1.33
CA ASN A 139 -24.22 13.25 2.20
C ASN A 139 -23.81 13.06 3.66
N LEU A 140 -22.77 12.26 3.92
CA LEU A 140 -22.21 12.08 5.26
C LEU A 140 -21.66 13.40 5.83
N LEU A 141 -20.97 14.20 5.02
CA LEU A 141 -20.49 15.51 5.43
C LEU A 141 -21.63 16.48 5.72
N TYR A 142 -22.68 16.49 4.89
CA TYR A 142 -23.89 17.27 5.12
C TYR A 142 -24.54 16.90 6.45
N GLN A 143 -24.77 15.60 6.70
CA GLN A 143 -25.35 15.12 7.96
C GLN A 143 -24.51 15.54 9.17
N ARG A 144 -23.18 15.35 9.10
CA ARG A 144 -22.25 15.74 10.17
C ARG A 144 -22.31 17.24 10.47
N TRP A 145 -22.33 18.06 9.43
CA TRP A 145 -22.44 19.51 9.56
C TRP A 145 -23.82 19.92 10.10
N SER A 146 -24.90 19.41 9.52
CA SER A 146 -26.29 19.68 9.90
C SER A 146 -26.55 19.33 11.36
N ASN A 147 -26.05 18.18 11.81
CA ASN A 147 -26.17 17.71 13.19
C ASN A 147 -25.18 18.39 14.15
N LYS A 148 -24.33 19.31 13.65
CA LYS A 148 -23.26 19.97 14.42
C LYS A 148 -22.36 18.97 15.15
N GLU A 149 -22.08 17.83 14.50
CA GLU A 149 -21.32 16.75 15.09
C GLU A 149 -19.91 17.22 15.46
N LYS A 150 -19.51 16.89 16.69
CA LYS A 150 -18.17 17.15 17.22
C LYS A 150 -17.54 15.83 17.61
N GLN A 151 -16.45 15.49 16.95
CA GLN A 151 -15.69 14.28 17.23
C GLN A 151 -14.41 14.64 17.99
N ILE A 152 -14.21 14.04 19.16
CA ILE A 152 -12.94 14.19 19.89
C ILE A 152 -11.95 13.16 19.33
N ILE A 153 -10.82 13.64 18.81
CA ILE A 153 -9.73 12.82 18.29
C ILE A 153 -8.63 12.79 19.33
N VAL A 154 -8.17 11.61 19.71
CA VAL A 154 -7.06 11.41 20.66
C VAL A 154 -6.01 10.50 20.06
N SER A 155 -4.78 11.00 19.93
CA SER A 155 -3.65 10.25 19.40
C SER A 155 -2.82 9.62 20.52
N ARG A 156 -3.02 8.33 20.77
CA ARG A 156 -2.19 7.58 21.75
C ARG A 156 -0.71 7.55 21.40
N ARG A 157 -0.34 7.77 20.14
CA ARG A 157 1.06 7.79 19.70
C ARG A 157 1.77 9.09 20.07
N THR A 158 1.06 10.22 20.02
CA THR A 158 1.63 11.55 20.18
C THR A 158 1.17 12.26 21.44
N GLY A 159 0.16 11.75 22.16
CA GLY A 159 -0.42 12.41 23.32
C GLY A 159 -1.26 13.64 22.98
N VAL A 160 -1.62 13.84 21.70
CA VAL A 160 -2.38 15.01 21.27
C VAL A 160 -3.88 14.69 21.22
N SER A 161 -4.71 15.62 21.66
CA SER A 161 -6.15 15.61 21.45
C SER A 161 -6.62 16.89 20.76
N TYR A 162 -7.72 16.79 20.02
CA TYR A 162 -8.43 17.93 19.45
C TYR A 162 -9.86 17.54 19.09
N THR A 163 -10.73 18.53 18.98
CA THR A 163 -12.09 18.36 18.49
C THR A 163 -12.16 18.65 17.00
N LYS A 164 -12.74 17.73 16.25
CA LYS A 164 -13.01 17.82 14.82
C LYS A 164 -14.49 18.13 14.60
N SER A 165 -14.79 19.14 13.79
CA SER A 165 -16.15 19.46 13.35
C SER A 165 -16.15 20.01 11.92
N TYR A 166 -17.31 20.12 11.30
CA TYR A 166 -17.45 20.69 9.96
C TYR A 166 -18.23 22.00 10.01
N THR A 167 -17.90 22.93 9.11
CA THR A 167 -18.62 24.21 8.94
C THR A 167 -18.88 24.44 7.45
N ALA A 168 -20.07 24.90 7.08
CA ALA A 168 -20.34 25.30 5.70
C ALA A 168 -19.44 26.47 5.29
N ARG A 169 -18.96 26.45 4.04
CA ARG A 169 -18.26 27.58 3.43
C ARG A 169 -19.26 28.64 2.98
N ASN A 170 -18.83 29.89 3.05
CA ASN A 170 -19.59 31.00 2.48
C ASN A 170 -19.63 30.89 0.95
N VAL A 171 -20.80 31.05 0.35
CA VAL A 171 -21.04 30.95 -1.10
C VAL A 171 -20.15 31.91 -1.88
N GLY A 172 -19.97 33.15 -1.43
CA GLY A 172 -19.09 34.12 -2.09
C GLY A 172 -17.63 33.65 -2.14
N HIS A 173 -17.13 33.04 -1.06
CA HIS A 173 -15.79 32.46 -1.04
C HIS A 173 -15.65 31.22 -1.93
N ILE A 174 -16.71 30.43 -2.11
CA ILE A 174 -16.69 29.27 -3.04
C ILE A 174 -16.55 29.77 -4.48
N LEU A 175 -17.34 30.79 -4.84
CA LEU A 175 -17.32 31.37 -6.18
C LEU A 175 -15.98 32.02 -6.53
N GLN A 176 -15.32 32.64 -5.55
CA GLN A 176 -14.06 33.35 -5.78
C GLN A 176 -12.80 32.46 -5.71
N SER A 177 -12.79 31.42 -4.88
CA SER A 177 -11.56 30.67 -4.57
C SER A 177 -11.20 29.53 -5.54
N GLY A 178 -12.07 29.23 -6.51
CA GLY A 178 -11.90 28.07 -7.42
C GLY A 178 -12.01 26.70 -6.73
N HIS A 179 -12.11 26.66 -5.40
CA HIS A 179 -12.27 25.44 -4.63
C HIS A 179 -13.74 25.01 -4.57
N ARG A 180 -14.01 23.78 -5.01
CA ARG A 180 -15.38 23.23 -5.16
C ARG A 180 -15.93 22.51 -3.92
N HIS A 181 -15.23 22.53 -2.79
CA HIS A 181 -15.72 21.85 -1.58
C HIS A 181 -16.67 22.74 -0.78
N MET A 182 -17.81 22.19 -0.37
CA MET A 182 -18.86 22.95 0.34
C MET A 182 -18.58 23.15 1.84
N TYR A 183 -17.81 22.24 2.46
CA TYR A 183 -17.56 22.24 3.90
C TYR A 183 -16.08 22.42 4.23
N ASN A 184 -15.81 23.23 5.25
CA ASN A 184 -14.51 23.35 5.88
C ASN A 184 -14.39 22.39 7.06
N LEU A 185 -13.19 21.83 7.23
CA LEU A 185 -12.81 21.11 8.42
C LEU A 185 -12.37 22.12 9.50
N LYS A 186 -13.06 22.15 10.63
CA LYS A 186 -12.69 22.95 11.81
C LYS A 186 -12.06 22.04 12.85
N LEU A 187 -10.83 22.35 13.23
CA LEU A 187 -10.09 21.69 14.30
C LEU A 187 -9.96 22.66 15.46
N ASN A 188 -10.48 22.30 16.64
CA ASN A 188 -10.46 23.15 17.84
C ASN A 188 -9.89 22.38 19.04
N GLY A 189 -9.54 23.11 20.11
CA GLY A 189 -9.18 22.50 21.38
C GLY A 189 -7.95 21.60 21.30
N PHE A 190 -6.96 22.01 20.50
CA PHE A 190 -5.69 21.29 20.42
C PHE A 190 -5.02 21.27 21.78
N CYS A 191 -4.76 20.08 22.31
CA CYS A 191 -4.17 19.88 23.62
C CYS A 191 -3.15 18.74 23.56
N PHE A 192 -2.09 18.84 24.37
CA PHE A 192 -1.11 17.77 24.57
C PHE A 192 -1.24 17.23 25.99
N THR A 193 -1.79 16.02 26.10
CA THR A 193 -1.95 15.26 27.34
C THR A 193 -1.18 13.94 27.24
N PRO A 194 0.04 13.86 27.80
CA PRO A 194 0.81 12.63 27.77
C PRO A 194 0.13 11.55 28.62
N SER A 195 0.46 10.30 28.33
CA SER A 195 0.02 9.12 29.08
C SER A 195 0.50 9.18 30.53
N SER A 196 -0.26 8.60 31.45
CA SER A 196 0.17 8.39 32.84
C SER A 196 1.41 7.51 32.96
N ASN A 197 1.67 6.63 31.99
CA ASN A 197 2.86 5.79 31.97
C ASN A 197 4.09 6.59 31.53
N GLU A 198 5.08 6.76 32.42
CA GLU A 198 6.27 7.60 32.21
C GLU A 198 7.08 7.23 30.94
N LYS A 199 7.31 5.93 30.69
CA LYS A 199 8.02 5.47 29.49
C LYS A 199 7.27 5.87 28.21
N THR A 200 5.95 5.82 28.25
CA THR A 200 5.09 6.20 27.13
C THR A 200 5.00 7.72 26.98
N ALA A 201 4.86 8.45 28.10
CA ALA A 201 4.86 9.90 28.16
C ALA A 201 6.12 10.50 27.54
N LYS A 202 7.30 9.99 27.90
CA LYS A 202 8.58 10.42 27.35
C LYS A 202 8.63 10.25 25.83
N LYS A 203 8.14 9.12 25.31
CA LYS A 203 8.06 8.85 23.86
C LYS A 203 7.05 9.76 23.15
N GLN A 204 5.91 10.06 23.77
CA GLN A 204 4.91 10.98 23.22
C GLN A 204 5.45 12.41 23.16
N LYS A 205 6.06 12.90 24.25
CA LYS A 205 6.71 14.22 24.32
C LYS A 205 7.77 14.39 23.23
N ALA A 206 8.69 13.44 23.09
CA ALA A 206 9.72 13.47 22.05
C ALA A 206 9.15 13.44 20.62
N ARG A 207 7.97 12.85 20.39
CA ARG A 207 7.29 12.88 19.07
C ARG A 207 6.56 14.19 18.83
N PHE A 208 5.91 14.72 19.87
CA PHE A 208 5.25 16.01 19.84
C PHE A 208 6.24 17.12 19.51
N GLU A 209 7.33 17.23 20.26
CA GLU A 209 8.40 18.21 20.03
C GLU A 209 9.01 18.10 18.63
N ARG A 210 9.27 16.88 18.14
CA ARG A 210 9.73 16.68 16.75
C ARG A 210 8.71 17.16 15.72
N SER A 211 7.42 17.01 16.00
CA SER A 211 6.36 17.48 15.10
C SER A 211 6.28 19.00 15.09
N CYS A 212 6.37 19.64 16.27
CA CYS A 212 6.47 21.09 16.38
C CYS A 212 7.69 21.62 15.61
N LYS A 213 8.89 21.06 15.87
CA LYS A 213 10.12 21.45 15.15
C LYS A 213 9.95 21.33 13.63
N ARG A 214 9.34 20.26 13.14
CA ARG A 214 9.10 20.09 11.69
C ARG A 214 8.24 21.22 11.11
N VAL A 215 7.12 21.54 11.77
CA VAL A 215 6.18 22.57 11.29
C VAL A 215 6.80 23.96 11.40
N PHE A 216 7.38 24.32 12.54
CA PHE A 216 7.93 25.66 12.73
C PHE A 216 9.22 25.90 11.96
N ASN A 217 10.04 24.88 11.72
CA ASN A 217 11.20 25.02 10.85
C ASN A 217 10.81 25.23 9.38
N SER A 218 9.71 24.62 8.90
CA SER A 218 9.19 24.92 7.57
C SER A 218 8.66 26.35 7.43
N VAL A 219 8.12 26.93 8.51
CA VAL A 219 7.65 28.32 8.52
C VAL A 219 8.83 29.31 8.57
N LYS A 220 9.89 28.97 9.31
CA LYS A 220 11.10 29.80 9.40
C LYS A 220 11.85 29.94 8.07
N LEU A 221 11.68 28.99 7.15
CA LEU A 221 12.20 29.07 5.78
C LEU A 221 11.32 29.92 4.83
N GLN A 222 10.15 30.37 5.27
CA GLN A 222 9.24 31.21 4.46
C GLN A 222 9.27 32.69 4.87
N LEU A 223 9.98 33.04 5.94
CA LEU A 223 10.17 34.42 6.37
C LEU A 223 11.66 34.76 6.23
N GLU A 224 12.02 35.33 5.08
CA GLU A 224 13.32 35.98 4.92
C GLU A 224 13.42 37.15 5.93
N PRO A 225 14.59 37.35 6.57
CA PRO A 225 14.75 38.37 7.59
C PRO A 225 14.72 39.77 6.95
N VAL A 226 13.79 40.61 7.41
CA VAL A 226 13.85 42.06 7.19
C VAL A 226 15.11 42.58 7.88
N SER A 227 16.04 43.08 7.07
CA SER A 227 17.29 43.70 7.51
C SER A 227 17.00 44.93 8.38
N THR A 228 17.22 44.81 9.69
CA THR A 228 17.25 45.98 10.57
C THR A 228 18.61 46.67 10.41
N THR A 229 18.71 47.66 9.51
CA THR A 229 19.85 48.58 9.47
C THR A 229 19.81 49.48 10.70
N GLN A 230 20.78 49.29 11.59
CA GLN A 230 21.09 50.18 12.70
C GLN A 230 21.72 51.47 12.14
N ASN A 231 21.05 52.60 12.28
CA ASN A 231 21.68 53.91 12.08
C ASN A 231 22.36 54.34 13.37
N ALA A 232 23.69 54.40 13.33
CA ALA A 232 24.54 55.01 14.34
C ALA A 232 24.33 56.54 14.35
N TYR A 233 24.17 57.11 15.55
CA TYR A 233 24.28 58.55 15.78
C TYR A 233 25.77 58.95 15.74
N PRO A 234 26.14 60.09 15.12
CA PRO A 234 27.38 60.77 15.42
C PRO A 234 27.16 61.87 16.47
N SER A 235 28.08 61.88 17.41
CA SER A 235 28.35 62.94 18.39
C SER A 235 28.73 64.25 17.69
N HIS A 236 28.14 65.36 18.13
CA HIS A 236 28.85 66.54 18.65
C HIS A 236 27.86 67.50 19.32
#